data_AF-A0A645HK87-F1
#
_entry.id   AF-A0A645HK87-F1
#
_cell.length_a   1.000
_cell.length_b   1.000
_cell.length_c   1.000
_cell.angle_alpha   90.00
_cell.angle_beta   90.00
_cell.angle_gamma   90.00
#
_symmetry.space_group_name_H-M   'P 1'
#
loop_
_entity.id
_entity.type
_entity.pdbx_description
1 polymer ?
#
loop_
_entity_poly.entity_id
_entity_poly.type
_entity_poly.pdbx_seq_one_letter_code
_entity_poly.pdbx_strand_id
1 'polypeptide(L)'
;MVSMVPFAWCAEFGSIVLHVSALASHTRAMERHPAVGLLFSAPEPEDEGVHALERVSLQGVASTPPNGSVLHAAARASYLQRFPDAAFMTELPDFRFVCITPSEARHVAGFGSARDVSGNDFVSAMNFTVAP
;
A
#
# COMPACT_ATOMS: atom_id res chain seq x y z
N MET A 1 -8.16 8.11 11.56
CA MET A 1 -6.73 8.25 11.94
C MET A 1 -5.92 8.28 10.66
N VAL A 2 -4.80 9.00 10.65
CA VAL A 2 -3.89 9.12 9.51
C VAL A 2 -2.47 8.80 9.97
N SER A 3 -1.72 8.06 9.16
CA SER A 3 -0.31 7.76 9.40
C SER A 3 0.42 7.61 8.06
N MET A 4 1.68 8.03 8.01
CA MET A 4 2.57 7.75 6.89
C MET A 4 3.26 6.41 7.09
N VAL A 5 3.24 5.54 6.08
CA VAL A 5 3.84 4.21 6.13
C VAL A 5 4.55 3.88 4.80
N PRO A 6 5.70 3.21 4.83
CA PRO A 6 6.27 2.59 3.64
C PRO A 6 5.38 1.44 3.16
N PHE A 7 5.39 1.19 1.85
CA PHE A 7 4.59 0.13 1.23
C PHE A 7 5.36 -0.56 0.10
N ALA A 8 4.98 -1.79 -0.24
CA ALA A 8 5.40 -2.46 -1.46
C ALA A 8 4.19 -3.00 -2.22
N TRP A 9 4.37 -3.34 -3.49
CA TRP A 9 3.35 -4.00 -4.30
C TRP A 9 3.63 -5.50 -4.37
N CYS A 10 2.64 -6.32 -4.03
CA CYS A 10 2.69 -7.77 -4.22
C CYS A 10 1.84 -8.14 -5.45
N ALA A 11 2.50 -8.30 -6.60
CA ALA A 11 1.85 -8.56 -7.88
C ALA A 11 1.09 -9.89 -7.90
N GLU A 12 1.64 -10.92 -7.26
CA GLU A 12 1.04 -12.27 -7.18
C GLU A 12 -0.37 -12.25 -6.57
N PHE A 13 -0.57 -11.40 -5.56
CA PHE A 13 -1.85 -11.27 -4.84
C PHE A 13 -2.60 -9.97 -5.14
N GLY A 14 -2.08 -9.13 -6.03
CA GLY A 14 -2.67 -7.84 -6.36
C GLY A 14 -2.90 -6.94 -5.13
N SER A 15 -1.95 -6.92 -4.19
CA SER A 15 -2.13 -6.24 -2.90
C SER A 15 -1.00 -5.28 -2.55
N ILE A 16 -1.34 -4.27 -1.75
CA ILE A 16 -0.36 -3.36 -1.15
C ILE A 16 0.10 -3.96 0.17
N VAL A 17 1.41 -4.12 0.33
CA VAL A 17 2.02 -4.71 1.51
C VAL A 17 2.62 -3.64 2.39
N LEU A 18 2.23 -3.63 3.65
CA LEU A 18 2.82 -2.83 4.73
C LEU A 18 3.62 -3.75 5.65
N HIS A 19 4.68 -3.22 6.27
CA HIS A 19 5.42 -3.88 7.35
C HIS A 19 5.41 -2.98 8.58
N VAL A 20 4.60 -3.34 9.58
CA VAL A 20 4.22 -2.43 10.67
C VAL A 20 4.28 -3.11 12.03
N SER A 21 4.61 -2.32 13.07
CA SER A 21 4.58 -2.80 14.46
C SER A 21 3.14 -2.94 14.96
N ALA A 22 2.87 -4.00 15.72
CA ALA A 22 1.64 -4.24 16.47
C ALA A 22 1.36 -3.16 17.53
N LEU A 23 2.42 -2.46 17.95
CA LEU A 23 2.33 -1.38 18.92
C LEU A 23 1.84 -0.08 18.27
N ALA A 24 1.98 0.06 16.96
CA ALA A 24 1.53 1.25 16.24
C ALA A 24 0.00 1.37 16.27
N SER A 25 -0.47 2.61 16.42
CA SER A 25 -1.90 2.91 16.47
C SER A 25 -2.62 2.44 15.21
N HIS A 26 -2.02 2.63 14.02
CA HIS A 26 -2.58 2.22 12.73
C HIS A 26 -2.79 0.71 12.60
N THR A 27 -1.88 -0.11 13.12
CA THR A 27 -2.03 -1.57 13.09
C THR A 27 -3.27 -1.99 13.88
N ARG A 28 -3.41 -1.48 15.11
CA ARG A 28 -4.58 -1.76 15.97
C ARG A 28 -5.88 -1.24 15.37
N ALA A 29 -5.83 -0.13 14.63
CA ALA A 29 -7.01 0.40 13.95
C ALA A 29 -7.43 -0.49 12.77
N MET A 30 -6.49 -0.97 11.96
CA MET A 30 -6.77 -1.90 10.86
C MET A 30 -7.34 -3.23 11.38
N GLU A 31 -6.82 -3.75 12.50
CA GLU A 31 -7.34 -4.97 13.13
C GLU A 31 -8.78 -4.83 13.63
N ARG A 32 -9.16 -3.63 14.12
CA ARG A 32 -10.54 -3.34 14.56
C ARG A 32 -11.48 -3.03 13.40
N HIS A 33 -10.99 -2.35 12.37
CA HIS A 33 -11.76 -1.94 11.21
C HIS A 33 -10.92 -2.05 9.94
N PRO A 34 -11.08 -3.12 9.15
CA PRO A 34 -10.17 -3.44 8.07
C PRO A 34 -10.35 -2.55 6.83
N ALA A 35 -11.47 -1.84 6.68
CA ALA A 35 -11.61 -0.88 5.57
C ALA A 35 -10.70 0.34 5.82
N VAL A 36 -9.84 0.64 4.85
CA VAL A 36 -8.80 1.67 4.92
C VAL A 36 -8.78 2.52 3.66
N GLY A 37 -8.37 3.78 3.82
CA GLY A 37 -8.00 4.66 2.73
C GLY A 37 -6.49 4.86 2.69
N LEU A 38 -5.90 4.81 1.49
CA LEU A 38 -4.50 5.13 1.23
C LEU A 38 -4.42 6.33 0.29
N LEU A 39 -3.46 7.21 0.54
CA LEU A 39 -3.14 8.33 -0.35
C LEU A 39 -1.71 8.16 -0.85
N PHE A 40 -1.57 8.06 -2.17
CA PHE A 40 -0.30 8.16 -2.87
C PHE A 40 -0.25 9.52 -3.54
N SER A 41 0.87 10.22 -3.40
CA SER A 41 1.07 11.53 -4.01
C SER A 41 2.44 11.58 -4.64
N ALA A 42 2.55 12.26 -5.77
CA ALA A 42 3.83 12.73 -6.28
C ALA A 42 4.51 13.62 -5.21
N PRO A 43 5.85 13.68 -5.18
CA PRO A 43 6.57 14.61 -4.33
C PRO A 43 6.21 16.04 -4.71
N GLU A 44 6.17 16.94 -3.73
CA GLU A 44 5.92 18.35 -3.97
C GLU A 44 7.07 18.97 -4.78
N PRO A 45 6.80 19.58 -5.94
CA PRO A 45 7.81 20.32 -6.70
C PRO A 45 8.12 21.66 -5.98
N GLU A 46 9.37 22.14 -6.11
CA GLU A 46 9.82 23.36 -5.40
C GLU A 46 9.08 24.63 -5.85
N ASP A 47 8.69 24.72 -7.14
CA ASP A 47 8.20 25.96 -7.76
C ASP A 47 6.79 25.84 -8.42
N GLU A 48 6.02 24.79 -8.14
CA GLU A 48 4.65 24.63 -8.69
C GLU A 48 3.58 24.47 -7.60
N GLY A 49 2.33 24.81 -7.94
CA GLY A 49 1.22 24.74 -7.00
C GLY A 49 0.77 23.30 -6.71
N VAL A 50 0.70 22.92 -5.43
CA VAL A 50 0.30 21.58 -4.96
C VAL A 50 -1.14 21.16 -5.28
N HIS A 51 -1.99 22.10 -5.71
CA HIS A 51 -3.41 21.82 -5.99
C HIS A 51 -3.62 20.85 -7.17
N ALA A 52 -2.66 20.80 -8.11
CA ALA A 52 -2.67 19.88 -9.24
C ALA A 52 -1.78 18.64 -9.04
N LEU A 53 -1.21 18.45 -7.85
CA LEU A 53 -0.28 17.37 -7.59
C LEU A 53 -0.91 16.01 -7.92
N GLU A 54 -0.20 15.23 -8.74
CA GLU A 54 -0.66 13.91 -9.14
C GLU A 54 -0.80 13.02 -7.90
N ARG A 55 -1.96 12.39 -7.76
CA ARG A 55 -2.28 11.60 -6.59
C ARG A 55 -3.31 10.52 -6.88
N VAL A 56 -3.26 9.48 -6.07
CA VAL A 56 -4.24 8.40 -6.06
C VAL A 56 -4.77 8.26 -4.63
N SER A 57 -6.09 8.42 -4.46
CA SER A 57 -6.78 8.01 -3.25
C SER A 57 -7.38 6.63 -3.47
N LEU A 58 -6.94 5.64 -2.71
CA LEU A 58 -7.34 4.24 -2.85
C LEU A 58 -8.14 3.81 -1.61
N GLN A 59 -9.30 3.19 -1.82
CA GLN A 59 -10.00 2.43 -0.79
C GLN A 59 -9.59 0.96 -0.87
N GLY A 60 -9.47 0.28 0.27
CA GLY A 60 -9.14 -1.13 0.31
C GLY A 60 -9.48 -1.80 1.64
N VAL A 61 -9.24 -3.10 1.69
CA VAL A 61 -9.47 -3.92 2.88
C VAL A 61 -8.15 -4.53 3.35
N ALA A 62 -7.74 -4.18 4.57
CA ALA A 62 -6.56 -4.68 5.23
C ALA A 62 -6.78 -6.09 5.80
N SER A 63 -5.75 -6.92 5.70
CA SER A 63 -5.70 -8.24 6.29
C SER A 63 -4.28 -8.56 6.76
N THR A 64 -4.15 -9.25 7.89
CA THR A 64 -2.86 -9.72 8.40
C THR A 64 -2.74 -11.21 8.04
N PRO A 65 -1.91 -11.59 7.06
CA PRO A 65 -1.76 -13.00 6.71
C PRO A 65 -1.13 -13.79 7.86
N PRO A 66 -1.57 -15.04 8.11
CA PRO A 66 -0.92 -15.89 9.11
C PRO A 66 0.55 -16.13 8.76
N ASN A 67 1.41 -16.15 9.77
CA ASN A 67 2.82 -16.46 9.60
C ASN A 67 3.01 -17.82 8.90
N GLY A 68 3.88 -17.86 7.90
CA GLY A 68 4.15 -19.07 7.10
C GLY A 68 3.12 -19.39 6.01
N SER A 69 2.03 -18.63 5.89
CA SER A 69 1.11 -18.76 4.75
C SER A 69 1.76 -18.32 3.44
N VAL A 70 1.20 -18.77 2.30
CA VAL A 70 1.66 -18.36 0.96
C VAL A 70 1.60 -16.84 0.80
N LEU A 71 0.50 -16.21 1.22
CA LEU A 71 0.36 -14.75 1.19
C LEU A 71 1.41 -14.05 2.07
N HIS A 72 1.71 -14.58 3.26
CA HIS A 72 2.77 -14.02 4.11
C HIS A 72 4.15 -14.11 3.43
N ALA A 73 4.47 -15.25 2.80
CA ALA A 73 5.73 -15.44 2.10
C ALA A 73 5.88 -14.47 0.91
N ALA A 74 4.82 -14.34 0.08
CA ALA A 74 4.80 -13.41 -1.05
C ALA A 74 4.86 -11.94 -0.60
N ALA A 75 4.16 -11.59 0.48
CA ALA A 75 4.22 -10.25 1.07
C ALA A 75 5.62 -9.90 1.56
N ARG A 76 6.26 -10.82 2.30
CA ARG A 76 7.65 -10.66 2.76
C ARG A 76 8.61 -10.49 1.59
N ALA A 77 8.52 -11.35 0.58
CA ALA A 77 9.37 -11.27 -0.60
C ALA A 77 9.23 -9.93 -1.32
N SER A 78 7.99 -9.52 -1.61
CA SER A 78 7.69 -8.24 -2.29
C SER A 78 8.18 -7.03 -1.50
N TYR A 79 8.00 -7.05 -0.17
CA TYR A 79 8.42 -5.96 0.69
C TYR A 79 9.95 -5.85 0.79
N LEU A 80 10.65 -6.97 0.98
CA LEU A 80 12.11 -6.99 1.08
C LEU A 80 12.81 -6.77 -0.25
N GLN A 81 12.17 -7.06 -1.37
CA GLN A 81 12.67 -6.65 -2.69
C GLN A 81 12.77 -5.12 -2.79
N ARG A 82 11.79 -4.39 -2.24
CA ARG A 82 11.80 -2.91 -2.24
C ARG A 82 12.65 -2.33 -1.10
N PHE A 83 12.68 -2.97 0.07
CA PHE A 83 13.34 -2.48 1.28
C PHE A 83 14.24 -3.56 1.90
N PRO A 84 15.40 -3.86 1.29
CA PRO A 84 16.30 -4.91 1.79
C PRO A 84 16.79 -4.62 3.22
N ASP A 85 17.02 -3.35 3.56
CA ASP A 85 17.49 -2.93 4.89
C ASP A 85 16.47 -3.16 6.00
N ALA A 86 15.20 -3.43 5.67
CA ALA A 86 14.16 -3.77 6.65
C ALA A 86 14.16 -5.26 7.04
N ALA A 87 15.07 -6.09 6.50
CA ALA A 87 15.10 -7.53 6.74
C ALA A 87 15.14 -7.89 8.23
N PHE A 88 15.99 -7.21 9.02
CA PHE A 88 16.11 -7.45 10.46
C PHE A 88 14.79 -7.18 11.20
N MET A 89 13.98 -6.22 10.72
CA MET A 89 12.70 -5.89 11.35
C MET A 89 11.69 -7.05 11.21
N THR A 90 11.84 -7.90 10.18
CA THR A 90 10.96 -9.06 9.97
C THR A 90 11.14 -10.16 11.00
N GLU A 91 12.20 -10.08 11.80
CA GLU A 91 12.51 -11.01 12.89
C GLU A 91 12.01 -10.48 14.25
N LEU A 92 11.56 -9.22 14.30
CA LEU A 92 11.02 -8.63 15.52
C LEU A 92 9.60 -9.15 15.79
N PRO A 93 9.30 -9.64 16.99
CA PRO A 93 8.04 -10.32 17.29
C PRO A 93 6.81 -9.39 17.26
N ASP A 94 7.01 -8.07 17.39
CA ASP A 94 5.94 -7.10 17.31
C ASP A 94 5.66 -6.65 15.86
N PHE A 95 6.54 -6.93 14.90
CA PHE A 95 6.32 -6.57 13.50
C PHE A 95 5.51 -7.63 12.75
N ARG A 96 4.70 -7.17 11.80
CA ARG A 96 3.88 -8.03 10.94
C ARG A 96 3.70 -7.42 9.57
N PHE A 97 3.45 -8.28 8.58
CA PHE A 97 2.96 -7.84 7.29
C PHE A 97 1.45 -7.61 7.35
N VAL A 98 0.98 -6.56 6.69
CA VAL A 98 -0.45 -6.30 6.45
C VAL A 98 -0.63 -6.14 4.94
N CYS A 99 -1.55 -6.89 4.36
CA CYS A 99 -1.89 -6.84 2.95
C CYS A 99 -3.22 -6.12 2.75
N ILE A 100 -3.22 -5.08 1.92
CA ILE A 100 -4.39 -4.27 1.59
C ILE A 100 -4.84 -4.64 0.19
N THR A 101 -6.04 -5.23 0.09
CA THR A 101 -6.66 -5.55 -1.20
C THR A 101 -7.36 -4.29 -1.73
N PRO A 102 -6.98 -3.78 -2.93
CA PRO A 102 -7.61 -2.61 -3.54
C PRO A 102 -9.09 -2.85 -3.87
N SER A 103 -9.95 -1.89 -3.55
CA SER A 103 -11.38 -1.94 -3.87
C SER A 103 -11.73 -0.98 -5.01
N GLU A 104 -11.32 0.28 -4.88
CA GLU A 104 -11.55 1.35 -5.86
C GLU A 104 -10.56 2.48 -5.62
N ALA A 105 -10.24 3.24 -6.66
CA ALA A 105 -9.34 4.38 -6.55
C ALA A 105 -9.88 5.62 -7.30
N ARG A 106 -9.48 6.79 -6.82
CA ARG A 106 -9.61 8.06 -7.51
C ARG A 106 -8.22 8.52 -7.92
N HIS A 107 -7.95 8.60 -9.22
CA HIS A 107 -6.70 9.15 -9.76
C HIS A 107 -6.93 10.59 -10.19
N VAL A 108 -6.10 11.50 -9.70
CA VAL A 108 -6.04 12.90 -10.12
C VAL A 108 -4.67 13.10 -10.77
N ALA A 109 -4.64 13.39 -12.06
CA ALA A 109 -3.41 13.58 -12.84
C ALA A 109 -3.06 15.07 -13.04
N GLY A 110 -3.86 15.98 -12.49
CA GLY A 110 -3.70 17.43 -12.65
C GLY A 110 -5.04 18.16 -12.71
N PHE A 111 -4.99 19.45 -13.02
CA PHE A 111 -6.21 20.26 -13.20
C PHE A 111 -7.12 19.68 -14.29
N GLY A 112 -8.40 19.52 -13.96
CA GLY A 112 -9.41 19.01 -14.90
C GLY A 112 -9.27 17.53 -15.28
N SER A 113 -8.27 16.81 -14.73
CA SER A 113 -7.99 15.41 -15.06
C SER A 113 -8.13 14.53 -13.83
N ALA A 114 -9.32 13.94 -13.67
CA ALA A 114 -9.59 12.99 -12.60
C ALA A 114 -10.51 11.87 -13.10
N ARG A 115 -10.24 10.63 -12.65
CA ARG A 115 -11.02 9.44 -13.02
C ARG A 115 -11.19 8.50 -11.84
N ASP A 116 -12.33 7.83 -11.81
CA ASP A 116 -12.56 6.68 -10.96
C ASP A 116 -11.95 5.44 -11.63
N VAL A 117 -11.34 4.58 -10.81
CA VAL A 117 -10.62 3.38 -11.23
C VAL A 117 -11.14 2.23 -10.39
N SER A 118 -11.62 1.17 -11.03
CA SER A 118 -12.05 -0.03 -10.31
C SER A 118 -10.86 -0.73 -9.65
N GLY A 119 -11.09 -1.52 -8.60
CA GLY A 119 -10.02 -2.32 -7.99
C GLY A 119 -9.31 -3.23 -9.00
N ASN A 120 -10.05 -3.83 -9.94
CA ASN A 120 -9.47 -4.68 -10.98
C ASN A 120 -8.58 -3.90 -11.96
N ASP A 121 -9.01 -2.70 -12.37
CA ASP A 121 -8.21 -1.85 -13.25
C ASP A 121 -6.97 -1.33 -12.54
N PHE A 122 -7.08 -1.01 -11.24
CA PHE A 122 -5.95 -0.63 -10.41
C PHE A 122 -4.91 -1.77 -10.33
N VAL A 123 -5.35 -2.99 -10.01
CA VAL A 123 -4.46 -4.16 -9.97
C VAL A 123 -3.80 -4.39 -11.33
N SER A 124 -4.56 -4.28 -12.42
CA SER A 124 -4.05 -4.46 -13.79
C SER A 124 -2.97 -3.42 -14.13
N ALA A 125 -3.21 -2.14 -13.81
CA ALA A 125 -2.24 -1.06 -14.04
C ALA A 125 -0.97 -1.24 -13.21
N MET A 126 -1.09 -1.61 -11.94
CA MET A 126 0.05 -1.86 -11.06
C MET A 126 0.89 -3.05 -11.55
N ASN A 127 0.26 -4.12 -12.03
CA ASN A 127 0.98 -5.27 -12.58
C ASN A 127 1.68 -4.96 -13.90
N PHE A 128 1.11 -4.09 -14.75
CA PHE A 128 1.79 -3.63 -15.96
C PHE A 128 3.04 -2.80 -15.65
N THR A 129 3.01 -2.01 -14.57
CA THR A 129 4.11 -1.12 -14.16
C THR A 129 5.29 -1.88 -13.53
N VAL A 130 5.04 -3.10 -13.03
CA VAL A 130 6.05 -3.97 -12.38
C VAL A 130 6.52 -5.11 -13.30
N ALA A 131 6.03 -5.16 -14.54
CA ALA A 131 6.60 -6.04 -15.56
C ALA A 131 8.04 -5.59 -15.90
N PRO A 132 8.98 -6.54 -16.13
CA PRO A 132 10.38 -6.23 -16.42
C PRO A 132 10.59 -5.39 -17.68
#